data_AF-A0A9E5P0P3-F1
#
_entry.id   AF-A0A9E5P0P3-F1
#
_cell.length_a   1.000
_cell.length_b   1.000
_cell.length_c   1.000
_cell.angle_alpha   90.00
_cell.angle_beta   90.00
_cell.angle_gamma   90.00
#
_symmetry.space_group_name_H-M   'P 1'
#
loop_
_entity.id
_entity.type
_entity.pdbx_description
1 polymer ?
#
loop_
_entity_poly.entity_id
_entity_poly.type
_entity_poly.pdbx_seq_one_letter_code
_entity_poly.pdbx_strand_id
1 'polypeptide(L)' 'HRDEIVQVEADYDGCDLALVGYGAVARCAKEAAYLARSKGLDVGYLRVITAWPFPDREIRDLAKKAKKILV' A
#
# COMPACT_ATOMS: atom_id res chain seq x y z
N HIS A 1 -16.23 13.51 -8.24
CA HIS A 1 -16.43 12.06 -8.40
C HIS A 1 -15.21 11.19 -8.07
N ARG A 2 -13.96 11.50 -8.49
CA ARG A 2 -12.79 10.66 -8.09
C ARG A 2 -12.75 10.44 -6.58
N ASP A 3 -12.82 11.53 -5.82
CA ASP A 3 -12.70 11.52 -4.36
C ASP A 3 -13.88 10.83 -3.66
N GLU A 4 -14.96 10.51 -4.40
CA GLU A 4 -16.12 9.74 -3.91
C GLU A 4 -15.96 8.23 -4.20
N ILE A 5 -15.10 7.85 -5.16
CA ILE A 5 -14.97 6.48 -5.67
C ILE A 5 -13.66 5.82 -5.22
N VAL A 6 -12.57 6.60 -5.19
CA VAL A 6 -11.23 6.07 -4.87
C VAL A 6 -11.18 5.70 -3.39
N GLN A 7 -10.96 4.43 -3.15
CA GLN A 7 -10.76 3.88 -1.82
C GLN A 7 -9.46 3.09 -1.79
N VAL A 8 -8.64 3.37 -0.78
CA VAL A 8 -7.43 2.62 -0.45
C VAL A 8 -7.43 2.34 1.03
N GLU A 9 -6.73 1.29 1.44
CA GLU A 9 -6.39 1.03 2.83
C GLU A 9 -4.87 0.94 2.92
N ALA A 10 -4.25 1.67 3.84
CA ALA A 10 -2.81 1.69 3.94
C ALA A 10 -2.35 1.86 5.39
N ASP A 11 -1.14 1.37 5.63
CA ASP A 11 -0.43 1.53 6.89
C ASP A 11 1.06 1.68 6.58
N TYR A 12 1.54 2.91 6.60
CA TYR A 12 2.95 3.29 6.47
C TYR A 12 3.12 4.74 6.96
N ASP A 13 4.26 5.04 7.57
CA ASP A 13 4.69 6.41 7.88
C ASP A 13 6.14 6.59 7.42
N GLY A 14 6.32 6.46 6.11
CA GLY A 14 7.62 6.10 5.54
C GLY A 14 7.95 4.62 5.78
N CYS A 15 8.64 4.00 4.82
CA CYS A 15 9.15 2.65 4.98
C CYS A 15 10.31 2.35 4.02
N ASP A 16 11.13 1.37 4.36
CA ASP A 16 12.15 0.84 3.45
C ASP A 16 11.53 0.09 2.26
N LEU A 17 10.43 -0.64 2.49
CA LEU A 17 9.67 -1.35 1.46
C LEU A 17 8.18 -1.16 1.64
N ALA A 18 7.46 -0.82 0.56
CA ALA A 18 6.01 -0.82 0.53
C ALA A 18 5.47 -1.93 -0.38
N LEU A 19 4.51 -2.69 0.13
CA LEU A 19 3.75 -3.67 -0.65
C LEU A 19 2.47 -3.03 -1.17
N VAL A 20 2.29 -2.98 -2.48
CA VAL A 20 1.07 -2.51 -3.13
C VAL A 20 0.33 -3.71 -3.68
N GLY A 21 -0.98 -3.79 -3.48
CA GLY A 21 -1.76 -4.89 -4.05
C GLY A 21 -3.21 -4.50 -4.30
N TYR A 22 -3.84 -5.23 -5.23
CA TYR A 22 -5.28 -5.15 -5.51
C TYR A 22 -5.95 -6.51 -5.32
N GLY A 23 -7.24 -6.49 -4.95
CA GLY A 23 -8.06 -7.70 -4.82
C GLY A 23 -7.60 -8.65 -3.71
N ALA A 24 -7.59 -9.96 -4.00
CA ALA A 24 -7.27 -10.99 -3.01
C ALA A 24 -5.79 -10.91 -2.54
N VAL A 25 -4.87 -10.65 -3.46
CA VAL A 25 -3.43 -10.58 -3.18
C VAL A 25 -3.10 -9.44 -2.20
N ALA A 26 -3.85 -8.34 -2.24
CA ALA A 26 -3.66 -7.21 -1.35
C ALA A 26 -3.84 -7.57 0.13
N ARG A 27 -4.73 -8.53 0.45
CA ARG A 27 -4.92 -9.02 1.83
C ARG A 27 -3.70 -9.83 2.28
N CYS A 28 -3.16 -10.67 1.40
CA CYS A 28 -1.93 -11.40 1.70
C CYS A 28 -0.73 -10.45 1.86
N ALA A 29 -0.65 -9.39 1.04
CA ALA A 29 0.40 -8.37 1.14
C ALA A 29 0.34 -7.63 2.48
N LYS A 30 -0.87 -7.26 2.94
CA LYS A 30 -1.08 -6.68 4.27
C LYS A 30 -0.56 -7.60 5.38
N GLU A 31 -0.95 -8.87 5.39
CA GLU A 31 -0.49 -9.83 6.42
C GLU A 31 1.03 -10.06 6.35
N ALA A 32 1.59 -10.08 5.13
CA ALA A 32 3.04 -10.18 4.94
C ALA A 32 3.79 -8.96 5.49
N ALA A 33 3.25 -7.75 5.33
CA ALA A 33 3.81 -6.53 5.91
C ALA A 33 3.80 -6.59 7.45
N TYR A 34 2.70 -7.05 8.06
CA TYR A 34 2.64 -7.22 9.53
C TYR A 34 3.63 -8.26 10.04
N LEU A 35 3.75 -9.40 9.37
CA LEU A 35 4.73 -10.43 9.72
C LEU A 35 6.18 -9.94 9.54
N ALA A 36 6.44 -9.11 8.53
CA ALA A 36 7.75 -8.50 8.33
C ALA A 36 8.08 -7.49 9.45
N ARG A 37 7.11 -6.64 9.83
CA ARG A 37 7.25 -5.72 10.96
C ARG A 37 7.50 -6.44 12.28
N SER A 38 6.82 -7.57 12.54
CA SER A 38 7.06 -8.37 13.75
C SER A 38 8.46 -8.99 13.81
N LYS A 39 9.18 -9.03 12.68
CA LYS A 39 10.59 -9.45 12.56
C LYS A 39 11.57 -8.26 12.55
N GLY A 40 11.08 -7.04 12.82
CA GLY A 40 11.90 -5.82 12.84
C GLY A 40 12.21 -5.23 11.48
N LEU A 41 11.51 -5.65 10.42
CA LEU A 41 11.66 -5.06 9.09
C LEU A 41 10.70 -3.88 8.91
N ASP A 42 11.21 -2.79 8.35
CA ASP A 42 10.43 -1.59 8.05
C ASP A 42 9.66 -1.76 6.73
N VAL A 43 8.50 -2.39 6.83
CA VAL A 43 7.63 -2.70 5.68
C VAL A 43 6.26 -2.07 5.87
N GLY A 44 5.81 -1.30 4.89
CA GLY A 44 4.45 -0.75 4.81
C GLY A 44 3.60 -1.47 3.77
N TYR A 45 2.31 -1.17 3.75
CA TYR A 45 1.42 -1.65 2.68
C TYR A 45 0.42 -0.58 2.21
N LEU A 46 -0.01 -0.70 0.96
CA LEU A 46 -1.14 0.02 0.38
C LEU A 46 -2.00 -0.95 -0.42
N ARG A 47 -3.21 -1.19 0.06
CA ARG A 47 -4.25 -1.97 -0.61
C ARG A 47 -5.13 -1.06 -1.45
N VAL A 48 -5.16 -1.31 -2.74
CA VAL A 48 -6.13 -0.71 -3.67
C VAL A 48 -7.47 -1.42 -3.46
N ILE A 49 -8.50 -0.66 -3.07
CA ILE A 49 -9.87 -1.17 -2.95
C ILE A 49 -10.61 -0.94 -4.25
N THR A 50 -10.51 0.28 -4.78
CA THR A 50 -11.11 0.66 -6.06
C THR A 50 -10.04 0.64 -7.15
N ALA A 51 -10.16 -0.26 -8.13
CA ALA A 51 -9.22 -0.33 -9.25
C ALA A 51 -9.36 0.85 -10.22
N TRP A 52 -10.58 1.36 -10.40
CA TRP A 52 -10.86 2.48 -11.30
C TRP A 52 -11.87 3.47 -10.71
N PRO A 53 -11.60 4.78 -10.78
CA PRO A 53 -10.39 5.41 -11.30
C PRO A 53 -9.16 5.07 -10.45
N PHE A 54 -7.98 5.03 -11.08
CA PHE A 54 -6.75 4.61 -10.43
C PHE A 54 -6.36 5.56 -9.28
N PRO A 55 -5.87 5.06 -8.12
CA PRO A 55 -5.46 5.86 -6.97
C PRO A 55 -4.09 6.54 -7.16
N ASP A 56 -3.98 7.39 -8.18
CA ASP A 56 -2.73 8.07 -8.56
C ASP A 56 -2.15 8.97 -7.45
N ARG A 57 -2.99 9.63 -6.66
CA ARG A 57 -2.55 10.54 -5.58
C ARG A 57 -1.94 9.77 -4.42
N GLU A 58 -2.57 8.66 -4.06
CA GLU A 58 -2.20 7.80 -2.94
C GLU A 58 -0.92 7.02 -3.28
N ILE A 59 -0.82 6.49 -4.51
CA ILE A 59 0.40 5.85 -5.01
C ILE A 59 1.56 6.86 -5.10
N ARG A 60 1.29 8.11 -5.52
CA ARG A 60 2.32 9.15 -5.59
C ARG A 60 2.79 9.58 -4.20
N ASP A 61 1.91 9.66 -3.21
CA ASP A 61 2.30 9.93 -1.82
C ASP A 61 3.18 8.80 -1.26
N LEU A 62 2.77 7.55 -1.48
CA LEU A 62 3.57 6.38 -1.11
C LEU A 62 4.97 6.42 -1.73
N ALA A 63 5.07 6.69 -3.03
CA ALA A 63 6.34 6.75 -3.75
C ALA A 63 7.29 7.86 -3.27
N LYS A 64 6.78 8.89 -2.58
CA LYS A 64 7.63 9.92 -1.95
C LYS A 64 8.19 9.48 -0.60
N LYS A 65 7.51 8.55 0.08
CA LYS A 65 7.79 8.15 1.47
C LYS A 65 8.48 6.78 1.57
N ALA A 66 8.24 5.88 0.61
CA ALA A 66 8.85 4.56 0.57
C ALA A 66 10.16 4.56 -0.24
N LYS A 67 11.19 3.86 0.23
CA LYS A 67 12.44 3.70 -0.54
C LYS A 67 12.28 2.73 -1.71
N LYS A 68 11.45 1.70 -1.55
CA LYS A 68 11.15 0.68 -2.56
C LYS A 68 9.66 0.37 -2.56
N ILE A 69 9.13 0.05 -3.73
CA ILE A 69 7.75 -0.40 -3.91
C ILE A 69 7.77 -1.76 -4.62
N LEU A 70 7.03 -2.72 -4.09
CA LEU A 70 6.72 -3.99 -4.74
C LEU A 70 5.21 -4.03 -5.03
N VAL A 71 4.85 -4.35 -6.27
CA VAL A 71 3.47 -4.37 -6.78
C VAL A 71 3.10 -5.78 -7.20
#